data_AF-A8F406-F1
#
_entry.id   AF-A8F406-F1
#
_cell.length_a   1.000
_cell.length_b   1.000
_cell.length_c   1.000
_cell.angle_alpha   90.00
_cell.angle_beta   90.00
_cell.angle_gamma   90.00
#
_symmetry.space_group_name_H-M   'P 1'
#
loop_
_entity.id
_entity.type
_entity.pdbx_description
1 polymer ?
#
loop_
_entity_poly.entity_id
_entity_poly.type
_entity_poly.pdbx_seq_one_letter_code
_entity_poly.pdbx_strand_id
1 'polypeptide(L)'
;MHSRQISRLIALMFIFSLIFAIDILLSGNISAAVYSFSNLLTVGFKKSRVFSIRVIEGVELSLKKESSQRIEISSHLFAEYTPVLGVRGYYILAAADAEEGDVAVDPDSKRLVGVVKSSNAGISWVESIFSPNMTIQVTLASTDTEIDGELFAGNRVRIYENIDVTGFDVRVSDVFTCGTLLNNLNFGYIGTIAGREGIYYIVDSKFTAPSRLVIFPGY
;
A
#
# COMPACT_ATOMS: atom_id res chain seq x y z
N MET A 1 8.42 0.48 36.35
CA MET A 1 8.04 0.36 34.92
C MET A 1 7.57 1.66 34.28
N HIS A 2 6.87 2.57 34.98
CA HIS A 2 6.37 3.83 34.40
C HIS A 2 7.42 4.82 33.88
N SER A 3 8.59 4.94 34.54
CA SER A 3 9.62 5.93 34.16
C SER A 3 10.19 5.71 32.76
N ARG A 4 10.38 4.45 32.32
CA ARG A 4 10.91 4.14 30.96
C ARG A 4 9.93 4.50 29.85
N GLN A 5 8.63 4.38 30.09
CA GLN A 5 7.60 4.74 29.11
C GLN A 5 7.47 6.26 28.97
N ILE A 6 7.59 7.00 30.09
CA ILE A 6 7.60 8.46 30.10
C ILE A 6 8.84 9.00 29.36
N SER A 7 10.02 8.42 29.59
CA SER A 7 11.23 8.81 28.88
C SER A 7 11.14 8.55 27.37
N ARG A 8 10.49 7.45 26.95
CA ARG A 8 10.25 7.17 25.52
C ARG A 8 9.26 8.16 24.89
N LEU A 9 8.20 8.52 25.61
CA LEU A 9 7.23 9.53 25.17
C LEU A 9 7.90 10.90 24.98
N ILE A 10 8.72 11.32 25.95
CA ILE A 10 9.48 12.58 25.89
C ILE A 10 10.46 12.55 24.71
N ALA A 11 11.17 11.44 24.49
CA ALA A 11 12.09 11.30 23.37
C ALA A 11 11.36 11.40 22.02
N LEU A 12 10.19 10.77 21.88
CA LEU A 12 9.36 10.85 20.67
C LEU A 12 8.84 12.27 20.43
N MET A 13 8.43 12.99 21.48
CA MET A 13 8.03 14.40 21.38
C MET A 13 9.18 15.31 20.94
N PHE A 14 10.40 15.05 21.43
CA PHE A 14 11.59 15.80 21.02
C PHE A 14 11.96 15.54 19.57
N ILE A 15 11.94 14.28 19.13
CA ILE A 15 12.21 13.92 17.73
C ILE A 15 11.17 14.56 16.81
N PHE A 16 9.89 14.57 17.22
CA PHE A 16 8.82 15.20 16.45
C PHE A 16 9.00 16.71 16.32
N SER A 17 9.33 17.38 17.43
CA SER A 17 9.59 18.83 17.44
C SER A 17 10.81 19.19 16.60
N LEU A 18 11.82 18.33 16.58
CA LEU A 18 13.03 18.50 15.77
C LEU A 18 12.75 18.34 14.27
N ILE A 19 12.00 17.31 13.87
CA ILE A 19 11.59 17.10 12.47
C ILE A 19 10.76 18.28 11.98
N PHE A 20 9.84 18.78 12.83
CA PHE A 20 9.01 19.94 12.53
C PHE A 20 9.84 21.23 12.37
N ALA A 21 10.81 21.46 13.25
CA ALA A 21 11.71 22.62 13.15
C ALA A 21 12.61 22.55 11.90
N ILE A 22 13.10 21.35 11.55
CA ILE A 22 13.93 21.11 10.37
C ILE A 22 13.13 21.36 9.09
N ASP A 23 11.86 20.94 9.04
CA ASP A 23 10.97 21.18 7.90
C ASP A 23 10.70 22.68 7.66
N ILE A 24 10.54 23.45 8.75
CA ILE A 24 10.40 24.92 8.71
C ILE A 24 11.69 25.61 8.26
N LEU A 25 12.84 25.13 8.72
CA LEU A 25 14.15 25.72 8.39
C LEU A 25 14.57 25.42 6.94
N LEU A 26 14.28 24.21 6.45
CA LEU A 26 14.62 23.78 5.08
C LEU A 26 13.71 24.41 4.01
N SER A 27 12.54 24.93 4.39
CA SER A 27 11.58 25.57 3.46
C SER A 27 11.85 27.06 3.21
N GLY A 28 12.94 27.63 3.78
CA GLY A 28 13.75 28.66 3.11
C GLY A 28 13.11 29.98 2.68
N ASN A 29 12.08 30.52 3.36
CA ASN A 29 11.61 31.89 3.11
C ASN A 29 10.97 32.54 4.36
N ILE A 30 11.78 33.29 5.11
CA ILE A 30 11.43 33.89 6.41
C ILE A 30 10.48 35.11 6.30
N SER A 31 10.24 35.69 5.11
CA SER A 31 9.41 36.89 4.98
C SER A 31 7.92 36.64 4.71
N ALA A 32 7.51 35.42 4.35
CA ALA A 32 6.09 35.04 4.16
C ALA A 32 5.40 34.51 5.44
N ALA A 33 6.17 34.37 6.53
CA ALA A 33 5.76 33.70 7.76
C ALA A 33 4.61 34.41 8.50
N VAL A 34 4.49 35.74 8.38
CA VAL A 34 3.47 36.51 9.11
C VAL A 34 2.11 36.48 8.39
N TYR A 35 2.11 36.51 7.06
CA TYR A 35 0.87 36.46 6.25
C TYR A 35 0.35 35.04 6.02
N SER A 36 1.25 34.05 6.04
CA SER A 36 0.89 32.63 5.94
C SER A 36 0.22 32.11 7.22
N PHE A 37 0.51 32.68 8.40
CA PHE A 37 0.02 32.15 9.68
C PHE A 37 -1.52 32.12 9.78
N SER A 38 -2.24 33.08 9.18
CA SER A 38 -3.71 33.09 9.17
C SER A 38 -4.33 32.05 8.22
N ASN A 39 -3.69 31.78 7.08
CA ASN A 39 -4.13 30.77 6.10
C ASN A 39 -3.63 29.35 6.42
N LEU A 40 -2.53 29.21 7.18
CA LEU A 40 -2.02 27.92 7.68
C LEU A 40 -2.92 27.37 8.79
N LEU A 41 -3.51 28.24 9.62
CA LEU A 41 -4.44 27.84 10.68
C LEU A 41 -5.78 27.31 10.12
N THR A 42 -6.14 27.61 8.88
CA THR A 42 -7.42 27.16 8.29
C THR A 42 -7.26 25.99 7.32
N VAL A 43 -6.20 25.97 6.52
CA VAL A 43 -5.95 24.87 5.56
C VAL A 43 -5.09 23.77 6.16
N GLY A 44 -4.10 24.13 6.99
CA GLY A 44 -3.28 23.19 7.76
C GLY A 44 -4.14 22.36 8.69
N PHE A 45 -5.11 22.94 9.39
CA PHE A 45 -5.98 22.20 10.31
C PHE A 45 -6.86 21.13 9.65
N LYS A 46 -7.29 21.26 8.39
CA LYS A 46 -8.12 20.21 7.76
C LYS A 46 -7.30 19.01 7.31
N LYS A 47 -6.17 19.22 6.63
CA LYS A 47 -5.27 18.13 6.21
C LYS A 47 -4.48 17.55 7.39
N SER A 48 -4.03 18.41 8.31
CA SER A 48 -3.39 18.00 9.57
C SER A 48 -4.36 17.26 10.47
N ARG A 49 -5.63 17.67 10.60
CA ARG A 49 -6.58 16.91 11.44
C ARG A 49 -6.89 15.53 10.86
N VAL A 50 -7.01 15.36 9.54
CA VAL A 50 -7.17 14.01 8.95
C VAL A 50 -5.90 13.18 9.13
N PHE A 51 -4.72 13.77 8.94
CA PHE A 51 -3.44 13.09 9.16
C PHE A 51 -3.23 12.75 10.65
N SER A 52 -3.46 13.69 11.56
CA SER A 52 -3.40 13.51 13.01
C SER A 52 -4.47 12.56 13.52
N ILE A 53 -5.69 12.55 12.97
CA ILE A 53 -6.70 11.54 13.30
C ILE A 53 -6.21 10.17 12.85
N ARG A 54 -5.69 10.03 11.62
CA ARG A 54 -5.15 8.75 11.14
C ARG A 54 -3.90 8.29 11.87
N VAL A 55 -3.07 9.23 12.34
CA VAL A 55 -1.89 8.94 13.15
C VAL A 55 -2.30 8.61 14.59
N ILE A 56 -3.27 9.31 15.17
CA ILE A 56 -3.80 8.99 16.50
C ILE A 56 -4.54 7.65 16.45
N GLU A 57 -5.36 7.40 15.44
CA GLU A 57 -5.98 6.11 15.16
C GLU A 57 -4.90 5.04 14.94
N GLY A 58 -3.88 5.30 14.12
CA GLY A 58 -2.77 4.38 13.91
C GLY A 58 -2.02 4.04 15.20
N VAL A 59 -1.72 5.05 16.03
CA VAL A 59 -1.06 4.89 17.34
C VAL A 59 -1.99 4.19 18.34
N GLU A 60 -3.28 4.52 18.34
CA GLU A 60 -4.28 3.92 19.23
C GLU A 60 -4.56 2.47 18.84
N LEU A 61 -4.60 2.13 17.56
CA LEU A 61 -4.72 0.77 17.02
C LEU A 61 -3.43 -0.05 17.24
N SER A 62 -2.24 0.57 17.15
CA SER A 62 -0.98 -0.12 17.50
C SER A 62 -0.81 -0.34 19.00
N LEU A 63 -1.37 0.53 19.86
CA LEU A 63 -1.28 0.42 21.31
C LEU A 63 -2.40 -0.45 21.92
N LYS A 64 -3.61 -0.38 21.37
CA LYS A 64 -4.70 -1.29 21.69
C LYS A 64 -4.56 -2.51 20.78
N LYS A 65 -3.97 -3.59 21.30
CA LYS A 65 -3.98 -4.96 20.73
C LYS A 65 -5.40 -5.53 20.45
N GLU A 66 -6.44 -4.70 20.39
CA GLU A 66 -7.86 -5.06 20.35
C GLU A 66 -8.52 -4.85 18.98
N SER A 67 -7.85 -4.26 17.99
CA SER A 67 -8.49 -4.02 16.67
C SER A 67 -8.05 -4.96 15.56
N SER A 68 -7.22 -5.96 15.84
CA SER A 68 -7.02 -7.04 14.89
C SER A 68 -8.30 -7.88 14.85
N GLN A 69 -9.29 -7.39 14.12
CA GLN A 69 -10.38 -8.22 13.64
C GLN A 69 -9.72 -9.29 12.77
N ARG A 70 -9.49 -10.46 13.37
CA ARG A 70 -9.01 -11.64 12.68
C ARG A 70 -10.10 -12.06 11.71
N ILE A 71 -9.83 -11.97 10.42
CA ILE A 71 -10.73 -12.55 9.43
C ILE A 71 -10.33 -14.01 9.29
N GLU A 72 -11.31 -14.90 9.43
CA GLU A 72 -11.18 -16.28 8.99
C GLU A 72 -11.36 -16.31 7.48
N ILE A 73 -10.24 -16.39 6.79
CA ILE A 73 -10.19 -16.56 5.35
C ILE A 73 -10.08 -18.07 5.13
N SER A 74 -11.18 -18.71 4.69
CA SER A 74 -11.30 -20.17 4.49
C SER A 74 -10.82 -21.04 5.66
N SER A 75 -11.67 -21.24 6.67
CA SER A 75 -11.55 -22.16 7.82
C SER A 75 -10.24 -22.23 8.65
N HIS A 76 -9.15 -21.57 8.23
CA HIS A 76 -7.80 -21.81 8.73
C HIS A 76 -6.84 -20.61 8.61
N LEU A 77 -7.11 -19.61 7.76
CA LEU A 77 -6.21 -18.46 7.56
C LEU A 77 -6.72 -17.26 8.37
N PHE A 78 -5.95 -16.86 9.38
CA PHE A 78 -6.23 -15.68 10.19
C PHE A 78 -5.36 -14.53 9.69
N ALA A 79 -5.98 -13.47 9.16
CA ALA A 79 -5.26 -12.27 8.80
C ALA A 79 -5.86 -11.05 9.52
N GLU A 80 -4.98 -10.15 9.97
CA GLU A 80 -5.36 -8.98 10.75
C GLU A 80 -5.51 -7.76 9.82
N TYR A 81 -6.59 -6.98 10.01
CA TYR A 81 -6.74 -5.71 9.31
C TYR A 81 -5.71 -4.69 9.83
N THR A 82 -4.93 -4.16 8.92
CA THR A 82 -3.92 -3.15 9.19
C THR A 82 -4.37 -1.79 8.67
N PRO A 83 -4.42 -0.73 9.50
CA PRO A 83 -4.80 0.60 9.03
C PRO A 83 -3.71 1.21 8.14
N VAL A 84 -4.13 1.89 7.07
CA VAL A 84 -3.23 2.65 6.20
C VAL A 84 -3.01 4.05 6.75
N LEU A 85 -1.75 4.36 7.06
CA LEU A 85 -1.32 5.64 7.61
C LEU A 85 -1.23 6.73 6.52
N GLY A 86 -0.88 6.34 5.29
CA GLY A 86 -0.78 7.27 4.17
C GLY A 86 -0.09 6.67 2.94
N VAL A 87 0.09 7.51 1.92
CA VAL A 87 0.79 7.16 0.67
C VAL A 87 1.92 8.16 0.43
N ARG A 88 3.10 7.66 0.06
CA ARG A 88 4.28 8.47 -0.27
C ARG A 88 4.92 7.96 -1.56
N GLY A 89 4.71 8.69 -2.65
CA GLY A 89 5.13 8.22 -3.98
C GLY A 89 4.42 6.92 -4.33
N TYR A 90 5.17 5.88 -4.65
CA TYR A 90 4.64 4.53 -4.93
C TYR A 90 4.56 3.63 -3.70
N TYR A 91 4.77 4.17 -2.50
CA TYR A 91 4.70 3.41 -1.25
C TYR A 91 3.43 3.71 -0.47
N ILE A 92 2.82 2.67 0.10
CA ILE A 92 1.72 2.74 1.03
C ILE A 92 2.27 2.40 2.42
N LEU A 93 2.03 3.29 3.38
CA LEU A 93 2.48 3.12 4.75
C LEU A 93 1.35 2.49 5.57
N ALA A 94 1.63 1.37 6.23
CA ALA A 94 0.67 0.62 7.02
C ALA A 94 1.19 0.39 8.44
N ALA A 95 0.32 0.44 9.44
CA ALA A 95 0.69 0.19 10.84
C ALA A 95 0.80 -1.33 11.13
N ALA A 96 1.71 -1.99 10.43
CA ALA A 96 1.99 -3.42 10.55
C ALA A 96 3.46 -3.68 10.87
N ASP A 97 3.70 -4.82 11.50
CA ASP A 97 5.02 -5.41 11.67
C ASP A 97 5.11 -6.63 10.75
N ALA A 98 5.26 -6.37 9.45
CA ALA A 98 5.33 -7.37 8.38
C ALA A 98 6.76 -7.57 7.88
N GLU A 99 7.06 -8.71 7.25
CA GLU A 99 8.38 -9.01 6.70
C GLU A 99 8.52 -8.51 5.26
N GLU A 100 9.76 -8.29 4.81
CA GLU A 100 10.01 -7.97 3.40
C GLU A 100 9.61 -9.15 2.52
N GLY A 101 8.86 -8.89 1.44
CA GLY A 101 8.29 -9.91 0.57
C GLY A 101 6.83 -10.27 0.89
N ASP A 102 6.31 -9.84 2.05
CA ASP A 102 4.90 -10.03 2.38
C ASP A 102 3.97 -9.31 1.40
N VAL A 103 2.82 -9.92 1.13
CA VAL A 103 1.89 -9.43 0.11
C VAL A 103 0.74 -8.69 0.74
N ALA A 104 0.56 -7.43 0.34
CA ALA A 104 -0.54 -6.59 0.82
C ALA A 104 -1.72 -6.58 -0.16
N VAL A 105 -2.92 -6.79 0.36
CA VAL A 105 -4.18 -6.72 -0.39
C VAL A 105 -5.15 -5.73 0.24
N ASP A 106 -6.03 -5.19 -0.59
CA ASP A 106 -7.17 -4.41 -0.15
C ASP A 106 -8.37 -5.35 0.05
N PRO A 107 -8.80 -5.58 1.30
CA PRO A 107 -9.92 -6.46 1.61
C PRO A 107 -11.28 -5.94 1.10
N ASP A 108 -11.44 -4.62 0.92
CA ASP A 108 -12.70 -4.00 0.52
C ASP A 108 -12.89 -4.09 -0.99
N SER A 109 -11.85 -3.75 -1.77
CA SER A 109 -11.91 -3.82 -3.23
C SER A 109 -11.52 -5.19 -3.80
N LYS A 110 -11.05 -6.12 -2.96
CA LYS A 110 -10.55 -7.45 -3.34
C LYS A 110 -9.43 -7.39 -4.37
N ARG A 111 -8.44 -6.53 -4.14
CA ARG A 111 -7.34 -6.31 -5.08
C ARG A 111 -5.98 -6.47 -4.43
N LEU A 112 -5.02 -6.99 -5.19
CA LEU A 112 -3.61 -6.87 -4.85
C LEU A 112 -3.22 -5.39 -4.81
N VAL A 113 -2.54 -5.00 -3.73
CA VAL A 113 -2.10 -3.62 -3.53
C VAL A 113 -0.61 -3.49 -3.80
N GLY A 114 0.18 -4.44 -3.31
CA GLY A 114 1.63 -4.37 -3.41
C GLY A 114 2.36 -5.39 -2.55
N VAL A 115 3.66 -5.20 -2.41
CA VAL A 115 4.55 -6.06 -1.63
C VAL A 115 5.31 -5.23 -0.62
N VAL A 116 5.45 -5.73 0.61
CA VAL A 116 6.22 -5.10 1.68
C VAL A 116 7.70 -5.08 1.28
N LYS A 117 8.29 -3.89 1.27
CA LYS A 117 9.72 -3.68 0.98
C LYS A 117 10.57 -3.51 2.22
N SER A 118 9.99 -2.96 3.28
CA SER A 118 10.67 -2.82 4.56
C SER A 118 9.65 -2.57 5.66
N SER A 119 10.01 -2.93 6.87
CA SER A 119 9.26 -2.57 8.07
C SER A 119 10.21 -1.96 9.10
N ASN A 120 9.76 -0.90 9.75
CA ASN A 120 10.53 -0.28 10.83
C ASN A 120 9.57 0.21 11.91
N ALA A 121 9.82 -0.23 13.15
CA ALA A 121 9.08 0.17 14.34
C ALA A 121 7.55 0.01 14.22
N GLY A 122 7.08 -1.10 13.63
CA GLY A 122 5.66 -1.38 13.43
C GLY A 122 5.00 -0.57 12.31
N ILE A 123 5.79 0.01 11.41
CA ILE A 123 5.33 0.64 10.18
C ILE A 123 5.95 -0.09 8.99
N SER A 124 5.10 -0.71 8.17
CA SER A 124 5.47 -1.36 6.93
C SER A 124 5.33 -0.42 5.74
N TRP A 125 6.34 -0.45 4.87
CA TRP A 125 6.37 0.23 3.58
C TRP A 125 6.04 -0.78 2.50
N VAL A 126 4.81 -0.68 1.97
CA VAL A 126 4.33 -1.52 0.88
C VAL A 126 4.59 -0.80 -0.43
N GLU A 127 5.44 -1.36 -1.29
CA GLU A 127 5.59 -0.88 -2.66
C GLU A 127 4.37 -1.30 -3.48
N SER A 128 3.66 -0.31 -4.03
CA SER A 128 2.48 -0.49 -4.84
C SER A 128 2.78 -1.24 -6.14
N ILE A 129 1.84 -2.05 -6.60
CA ILE A 129 1.92 -2.67 -7.93
C ILE A 129 2.05 -1.64 -9.07
N PHE A 130 1.68 -0.39 -8.82
CA PHE A 130 1.81 0.74 -9.75
C PHE A 130 3.19 1.41 -9.73
N SER A 131 4.13 0.92 -8.91
CA SER A 131 5.50 1.38 -8.94
C SER A 131 6.17 1.04 -10.28
N PRO A 132 6.95 1.96 -10.88
CA PRO A 132 7.67 1.69 -12.13
C PRO A 132 8.75 0.62 -11.99
N ASN A 133 9.19 0.34 -10.76
CA ASN A 133 10.22 -0.68 -10.48
C ASN A 133 9.62 -2.04 -10.12
N MET A 134 8.29 -2.13 -10.01
CA MET A 134 7.60 -3.36 -9.67
C MET A 134 7.22 -4.11 -10.94
N THR A 135 7.64 -5.36 -11.01
CA THR A 135 7.22 -6.32 -12.03
C THR A 135 6.52 -7.48 -11.36
N ILE A 136 5.36 -7.87 -11.88
CA ILE A 136 4.55 -8.97 -11.34
C ILE A 136 4.29 -9.96 -12.46
N GLN A 137 4.53 -11.24 -12.19
CA GLN A 137 4.15 -12.31 -13.10
C GLN A 137 2.63 -12.44 -13.10
N VAL A 138 2.04 -12.38 -14.28
CA VAL A 138 0.59 -12.42 -14.47
C VAL A 138 0.23 -13.48 -15.48
N THR A 139 -1.01 -13.94 -15.38
CA THR A 139 -1.60 -14.86 -16.32
C THR A 139 -2.83 -14.20 -16.94
N LEU A 140 -2.88 -14.19 -18.26
CA LEU A 140 -3.93 -13.63 -19.08
C LEU A 140 -4.82 -14.77 -19.53
N ALA A 141 -6.09 -14.71 -19.15
CA ALA A 141 -7.05 -15.77 -19.43
C ALA A 141 -8.21 -15.27 -20.29
N SER A 142 -8.58 -16.11 -21.24
CA SER A 142 -9.87 -16.10 -21.93
C SER A 142 -10.58 -17.43 -21.66
N THR A 143 -11.75 -17.65 -22.25
CA THR A 143 -12.50 -18.91 -22.09
C THR A 143 -11.68 -20.14 -22.52
N ASP A 144 -10.83 -20.00 -23.53
CA ASP A 144 -10.18 -21.14 -24.21
C ASP A 144 -8.64 -21.07 -24.20
N THR A 145 -8.07 -19.94 -23.76
CA THR A 145 -6.62 -19.68 -23.84
C THR A 145 -6.12 -19.04 -22.56
N GLU A 146 -4.97 -19.50 -22.09
CA GLU A 146 -4.24 -18.96 -20.96
C GLU A 146 -2.79 -18.68 -21.38
N ILE A 147 -2.29 -17.48 -21.05
CA ILE A 147 -1.00 -16.96 -21.51
C ILE A 147 -0.29 -16.29 -20.34
N ASP A 148 1.00 -16.58 -20.16
CA ASP A 148 1.80 -15.89 -19.14
C ASP A 148 2.38 -14.57 -19.65
N GLY A 149 2.53 -13.62 -18.72
CA GLY A 149 3.08 -12.31 -18.99
C GLY A 149 3.66 -11.62 -17.76
N GLU A 150 4.15 -10.40 -17.99
CA GLU A 150 4.74 -9.56 -16.96
C GLU A 150 3.99 -8.22 -16.90
N LEU A 151 3.46 -7.89 -15.73
CA LEU A 151 2.83 -6.60 -15.43
C LEU A 151 3.86 -5.62 -14.89
N PHE A 152 3.90 -4.44 -15.50
CA PHE A 152 4.72 -3.30 -15.13
C PHE A 152 3.84 -2.12 -14.76
N ALA A 153 4.22 -1.41 -13.70
CA ALA A 153 3.55 -0.17 -13.26
C ALA A 153 2.02 -0.32 -13.13
N GLY A 154 1.54 -1.51 -12.79
CA GLY A 154 0.15 -1.81 -12.47
C GLY A 154 -0.80 -1.89 -13.67
N ASN A 155 -0.41 -1.43 -14.86
CA ASN A 155 -1.30 -1.36 -16.02
C ASN A 155 -0.67 -1.70 -17.38
N ARG A 156 0.62 -2.04 -17.45
CA ARG A 156 1.27 -2.42 -18.72
C ARG A 156 1.69 -3.87 -18.66
N VAL A 157 1.14 -4.69 -19.54
CA VAL A 157 1.46 -6.11 -19.63
C VAL A 157 2.33 -6.36 -20.85
N ARG A 158 3.41 -7.12 -20.67
CA ARG A 158 4.21 -7.66 -21.76
C ARG A 158 3.99 -9.16 -21.85
N ILE A 159 3.68 -9.64 -23.05
CA ILE A 159 3.66 -11.06 -23.39
C ILE A 159 4.69 -11.33 -24.48
N TYR A 160 5.19 -12.56 -24.56
CA TYR A 160 6.21 -12.95 -25.54
C TYR A 160 5.61 -13.61 -26.79
N GLU A 161 4.32 -13.91 -26.74
CA GLU A 161 3.57 -14.56 -27.80
C GLU A 161 2.94 -13.54 -28.73
N ASN A 162 2.85 -13.90 -30.01
CA ASN A 162 2.26 -13.03 -31.03
C ASN A 162 0.77 -13.34 -31.21
N ILE A 163 -0.01 -13.08 -30.15
CA ILE A 163 -1.46 -13.30 -30.10
C ILE A 163 -2.13 -11.99 -29.68
N ASP A 164 -3.31 -11.70 -30.25
CA ASP A 164 -4.15 -10.61 -29.77
C ASP A 164 -4.91 -11.06 -28.52
N VAL A 165 -4.61 -10.40 -27.40
CA VAL A 165 -5.15 -10.71 -26.07
C VAL A 165 -6.12 -9.63 -25.59
N THR A 166 -6.61 -8.79 -26.50
CA THR A 166 -7.61 -7.76 -26.17
C THR A 166 -8.87 -8.41 -25.58
N GLY A 167 -9.34 -7.89 -24.43
CA GLY A 167 -10.47 -8.46 -23.70
C GLY A 167 -10.13 -9.62 -22.77
N PHE A 168 -8.88 -10.06 -22.68
CA PHE A 168 -8.48 -11.09 -21.73
C PHE A 168 -8.43 -10.54 -20.32
N ASP A 169 -8.81 -11.37 -19.35
CA ASP A 169 -8.68 -11.05 -17.93
C ASP A 169 -7.25 -11.26 -17.48
N VAL A 170 -6.72 -10.29 -16.74
CA VAL A 170 -5.36 -10.32 -16.18
C VAL A 170 -5.45 -10.67 -14.71
N ARG A 171 -4.78 -11.75 -14.34
CA ARG A 171 -4.68 -12.21 -12.95
C ARG A 171 -3.23 -12.34 -12.53
N VAL A 172 -2.97 -12.29 -11.24
CA VAL A 172 -1.67 -12.64 -10.66
C VAL A 172 -1.39 -14.11 -10.98
N SER A 173 -0.20 -14.40 -11.49
CA SER A 173 0.20 -15.77 -11.83
C SER A 173 0.41 -16.59 -10.56
N ASP A 174 0.17 -17.90 -10.64
CA ASP A 174 0.36 -18.81 -9.51
C ASP A 174 1.83 -18.94 -9.06
N VAL A 175 2.78 -18.61 -9.94
CA VAL A 175 4.22 -18.55 -9.61
C VAL A 175 4.63 -17.27 -8.86
N PHE A 176 3.78 -16.25 -8.83
CA PHE A 176 4.01 -15.08 -7.98
C PHE A 176 3.89 -15.47 -6.50
N THR A 177 4.56 -14.74 -5.61
CA THR A 177 4.45 -14.94 -4.17
C THR A 177 2.98 -14.89 -3.73
N CYS A 178 2.51 -15.97 -3.10
CA CYS A 178 1.10 -16.16 -2.74
C CYS A 178 0.09 -16.20 -3.91
N GLY A 179 0.51 -16.36 -5.17
CA GLY A 179 -0.33 -16.30 -6.37
C GLY A 179 -1.58 -17.19 -6.29
N THR A 180 -1.39 -18.48 -6.00
CA THR A 180 -2.50 -19.45 -5.82
C THR A 180 -3.46 -19.03 -4.71
N LEU A 181 -2.94 -18.52 -3.59
CA LEU A 181 -3.76 -18.06 -2.48
C LEU A 181 -4.59 -16.83 -2.89
N LEU A 182 -3.96 -15.86 -3.54
CA LEU A 182 -4.64 -14.66 -4.03
C LEU A 182 -5.74 -15.02 -5.03
N ASN A 183 -5.49 -15.97 -5.93
CA ASN A 183 -6.47 -16.43 -6.91
C ASN A 183 -7.66 -17.13 -6.24
N ASN A 184 -7.41 -18.05 -5.30
CA ASN A 184 -8.47 -18.76 -4.56
C ASN A 184 -9.36 -17.82 -3.73
N LEU A 185 -8.79 -16.72 -3.25
CA LEU A 185 -9.47 -15.73 -2.42
C LEU A 185 -10.04 -14.54 -3.22
N ASN A 186 -9.96 -14.60 -4.55
CA ASN A 186 -10.37 -13.54 -5.47
C ASN A 186 -9.66 -12.19 -5.28
N PHE A 187 -8.43 -12.20 -4.76
CA PHE A 187 -7.54 -11.03 -4.72
C PHE A 187 -6.61 -10.94 -5.94
N GLY A 188 -6.49 -12.03 -6.72
CA GLY A 188 -5.58 -12.13 -7.85
C GLY A 188 -6.02 -11.37 -9.10
N TYR A 189 -7.27 -10.92 -9.21
CA TYR A 189 -7.74 -10.20 -10.40
C TYR A 189 -7.22 -8.75 -10.43
N ILE A 190 -6.60 -8.36 -11.55
CA ILE A 190 -6.01 -7.03 -11.74
C ILE A 190 -6.89 -6.14 -12.62
N GLY A 191 -7.41 -6.69 -13.71
CA GLY A 191 -8.23 -5.96 -14.69
C GLY A 191 -8.33 -6.72 -16.01
N THR A 192 -8.85 -6.05 -17.04
CA THR A 192 -9.00 -6.61 -18.39
C THR A 192 -8.12 -5.84 -19.38
N ILE A 193 -7.57 -6.52 -20.40
CA ILE A 193 -6.81 -5.87 -21.47
C ILE A 193 -7.74 -4.98 -22.31
N ALA A 194 -7.47 -3.68 -22.32
CA ALA A 194 -8.22 -2.68 -23.06
C ALA A 194 -7.67 -2.41 -24.48
N GLY A 195 -6.39 -2.72 -24.71
CA GLY A 195 -5.74 -2.51 -26.01
C GLY A 195 -4.23 -2.64 -25.94
N ARG A 196 -3.53 -2.09 -26.94
CA ARG A 196 -2.08 -2.20 -27.09
C ARG A 196 -1.42 -0.84 -27.36
N GLU A 197 -0.30 -0.59 -26.69
CA GLU A 197 0.57 0.58 -26.87
C GLU A 197 2.01 0.10 -27.11
N GLY A 198 2.42 0.06 -28.38
CA GLY A 198 3.75 -0.42 -28.77
C GLY A 198 3.96 -1.91 -28.43
N ILE A 199 4.91 -2.18 -27.54
CA ILE A 199 5.24 -3.55 -27.09
C ILE A 199 4.40 -4.01 -25.88
N TYR A 200 3.59 -3.12 -25.30
CA TYR A 200 2.81 -3.40 -24.11
C TYR A 200 1.31 -3.48 -24.44
N TYR A 201 0.62 -4.38 -23.77
CA TYR A 201 -0.83 -4.39 -23.66
C TYR A 201 -1.24 -3.54 -22.45
N ILE A 202 -2.31 -2.76 -22.58
CA ILE A 202 -2.79 -1.87 -21.53
C ILE A 202 -3.95 -2.52 -20.79
N VAL A 203 -3.83 -2.62 -19.46
CA VAL A 203 -4.88 -3.13 -18.57
C VAL A 203 -5.73 -1.96 -18.08
N ASP A 204 -7.06 -2.11 -18.08
CA ASP A 204 -7.94 -1.19 -17.36
C ASP A 204 -7.88 -1.45 -15.85
N SER A 205 -6.80 -0.96 -15.24
CA SER A 205 -6.59 -0.96 -13.80
C SER A 205 -6.45 0.48 -13.31
N LYS A 206 -6.97 0.75 -12.11
CA LYS A 206 -6.90 2.08 -11.48
C LYS A 206 -6.31 1.95 -10.10
N PHE A 207 -5.28 2.75 -9.84
CA PHE A 207 -4.74 2.88 -8.50
C PHE A 207 -5.75 3.60 -7.61
N THR A 208 -6.13 2.94 -6.51
CA THR A 208 -6.92 3.55 -5.44
C THR A 208 -6.20 3.26 -4.14
N ALA A 209 -5.89 4.31 -3.37
CA ALA A 209 -5.24 4.14 -2.08
C ALA A 209 -6.23 3.48 -1.10
N PRO A 210 -5.93 2.29 -0.56
CA PRO A 210 -6.82 1.61 0.36
C PRO A 210 -6.85 2.31 1.72
N SER A 211 -7.95 2.13 2.45
CA SER A 211 -8.07 2.63 3.83
C SER A 211 -7.45 1.68 4.86
N ARG A 212 -7.40 0.39 4.52
CA ARG A 212 -6.91 -0.73 5.32
C ARG A 212 -6.33 -1.80 4.41
N LEU A 213 -5.42 -2.59 4.95
CA LEU A 213 -4.78 -3.70 4.26
C LEU A 213 -4.97 -4.98 5.04
N VAL A 214 -4.91 -6.09 4.31
CA VAL A 214 -4.59 -7.40 4.87
C VAL A 214 -3.24 -7.78 4.30
N ILE A 215 -2.34 -8.26 5.15
CA ILE A 215 -1.00 -8.67 4.73
C ILE A 215 -0.89 -10.17 4.88
N PHE A 216 -0.52 -10.84 3.80
CA PHE A 216 -0.24 -12.27 3.76
C PHE A 216 1.27 -12.51 3.82
N PRO A 217 1.73 -13.52 4.58
CA PRO A 217 3.14 -13.85 4.65
C PRO A 217 3.65 -14.29 3.27
N GLY A 218 4.72 -13.63 2.79
CA GLY A 218 5.42 -14.03 1.59
C GLY A 218 6.28 -15.27 1.87
N TYR A 219 6.23 -16.27 0.99
CA TYR A 219 7.07 -17.47 1.06
C TYR A 219 8.10 -17.49 -0.06
#